data_AF-A0A2C0EEQ6-F1
#
_entry.id   AF-A0A2C0EEQ6-F1
#
_cell.length_a   1.000
_cell.length_b   1.000
_cell.length_c   1.000
_cell.angle_alpha   90.00
_cell.angle_beta   90.00
_cell.angle_gamma   90.00
#
_symmetry.space_group_name_H-M   'P 1'
#
loop_
_entity.id
_entity.type
_entity.pdbx_description
1 polymer ?
#
loop_
_entity_poly.entity_id
_entity_poly.type
_entity_poly.pdbx_seq_one_letter_code
_entity_poly.pdbx_strand_id
1 'polypeptide(L)'
;MRNEFVTMPEFSMDLVEAAQRAEGILGEMPLEMLIDVYVRYKQFWFICKKYPEEMICPTHDIDQMWHLHMLHPKKYYHDCMGYFGEIMDHNAGFGKMQEEYEVLEGIYDNSEEIWNMEFNQSYDIGIKKDTFQNIGMETCYKEPL
;
A
#
# COMPACT_ATOMS: atom_id res chain seq x y z
N MET A 1 -20.21 4.19 -19.82
CA MET A 1 -19.76 4.27 -18.42
C MET A 1 -19.30 5.71 -18.18
N ARG A 2 -19.78 6.35 -17.11
CA ARG A 2 -19.46 7.76 -16.86
C ARG A 2 -17.97 7.87 -16.55
N ASN A 3 -17.27 8.69 -17.32
CA ASN A 3 -15.89 9.06 -17.06
C ASN A 3 -15.92 10.06 -15.88
N GLU A 4 -16.13 9.56 -14.67
CA GLU A 4 -15.97 10.37 -13.47
C GLU A 4 -14.49 10.67 -13.32
N PHE A 5 -14.14 11.95 -13.27
CA PHE A 5 -12.78 12.38 -13.01
C PHE A 5 -12.41 11.97 -11.58
N VAL A 6 -11.70 10.86 -11.45
CA VAL A 6 -11.08 10.47 -10.18
C VAL A 6 -9.97 11.48 -9.88
N THR A 7 -9.94 12.01 -8.66
CA THR A 7 -8.87 12.88 -8.17
C THR A 7 -7.98 12.11 -7.23
N MET A 8 -6.72 12.51 -7.06
CA MET A 8 -5.88 11.94 -5.99
C MET A 8 -6.54 12.11 -4.62
N PRO A 9 -6.38 11.14 -3.69
CA PRO A 9 -6.95 11.26 -2.34
C PRO A 9 -6.24 12.36 -1.56
N GLU A 10 -6.90 12.91 -0.56
CA GLU A 10 -6.26 13.70 0.49
C GLU A 10 -6.56 13.05 1.83
N PHE A 11 -5.50 12.64 2.55
CA PHE A 11 -5.64 11.91 3.80
C PHE A 11 -5.82 12.88 4.98
N SER A 12 -6.60 12.47 5.97
CA SER A 12 -6.92 13.28 7.16
C SER A 12 -5.80 13.29 8.21
N MET A 13 -4.67 12.67 7.92
CA MET A 13 -3.47 12.65 8.75
C MET A 13 -2.20 12.80 7.92
N ASP A 14 -1.16 13.34 8.54
CA ASP A 14 0.17 13.39 7.96
C ASP A 14 0.85 12.02 8.12
N LEU A 15 0.75 11.21 7.08
CA LEU A 15 1.33 9.86 7.06
C LEU A 15 2.86 9.89 7.01
N VAL A 16 3.47 10.95 6.45
CA VAL A 16 4.93 11.09 6.43
C VAL A 16 5.44 11.38 7.84
N GLU A 17 4.82 12.32 8.56
CA GLU A 17 5.15 12.61 9.96
C GLU A 17 4.92 11.39 10.85
N ALA A 18 3.84 10.64 10.62
CA ALA A 18 3.58 9.39 11.34
C ALA A 18 4.65 8.32 11.05
N ALA A 19 5.06 8.18 9.78
CA ALA A 19 6.06 7.22 9.34
C ALA A 19 7.44 7.47 9.98
N GLN A 20 7.86 8.74 10.10
CA GLN A 20 9.11 9.12 10.77
C GLN A 20 9.17 8.70 12.26
N ARG A 21 8.02 8.44 12.89
CA ARG A 21 7.92 8.01 14.29
C ARG A 21 7.52 6.55 14.43
N ALA A 22 7.27 5.85 13.32
CA ALA A 22 6.89 4.46 13.32
C ALA A 22 8.09 3.56 13.63
N GLU A 23 7.83 2.38 14.19
CA GLU A 23 8.82 1.31 14.22
C GLU A 23 8.89 0.61 12.86
N GLY A 24 9.98 -0.13 12.62
CA GLY A 24 10.17 -0.90 11.38
C GLY A 24 10.61 -0.03 10.19
N ILE A 25 10.41 -0.57 8.98
CA ILE A 25 11.07 -0.09 7.78
C ILE A 25 10.79 1.40 7.48
N LEU A 26 9.56 1.87 7.71
CA LEU A 26 9.20 3.27 7.47
C LEU A 26 9.96 4.24 8.39
N GLY A 27 10.14 3.90 9.67
CA GLY A 27 10.87 4.74 10.62
C GLY A 27 12.36 4.86 10.32
N GLU A 28 12.92 3.91 9.57
CA GLU A 28 14.34 3.86 9.18
C GLU A 28 14.61 4.55 7.83
N MET A 29 13.58 4.83 7.04
CA MET A 29 13.72 5.47 5.74
C MET A 29 14.09 6.95 5.84
N PRO A 30 14.93 7.47 4.92
CA PRO A 30 15.12 8.92 4.75
C PRO A 30 13.80 9.63 4.43
N LEU A 31 13.68 10.91 4.83
CA LEU A 31 12.47 11.71 4.61
C LEU A 31 12.06 11.76 3.13
N GLU A 32 13.03 11.91 2.22
CA GLU A 32 12.78 11.96 0.78
C GLU A 32 12.11 10.67 0.29
N MET A 33 12.56 9.52 0.79
CA MET A 33 11.97 8.22 0.45
C MET A 33 10.57 8.07 1.05
N LEU A 34 10.33 8.56 2.26
CA LEU A 34 8.98 8.56 2.85
C LEU A 34 7.99 9.40 2.06
N ILE A 35 8.43 10.53 1.50
CA ILE A 35 7.61 11.35 0.61
C ILE A 35 7.25 10.58 -0.65
N ASP A 36 8.21 9.87 -1.26
CA ASP A 36 7.96 9.04 -2.44
C ASP A 36 6.98 7.89 -2.14
N VAL A 37 7.15 7.18 -1.02
CA VAL A 37 6.22 6.13 -0.57
C VAL A 37 4.82 6.69 -0.30
N TYR A 38 4.72 7.87 0.29
CA TYR A 38 3.43 8.54 0.50
C TYR A 38 2.74 8.87 -0.83
N VAL A 39 3.47 9.42 -1.81
CA VAL A 39 2.92 9.67 -3.16
C VAL A 39 2.43 8.36 -3.80
N ARG A 40 3.21 7.29 -3.67
CA ARG A 40 2.85 5.96 -4.18
C ARG A 40 1.62 5.38 -3.51
N TYR A 41 1.45 5.59 -2.21
CA TYR A 41 0.22 5.21 -1.49
C TYR A 41 -1.02 5.98 -1.97
N LYS A 42 -0.87 7.28 -2.30
CA LYS A 42 -1.96 8.06 -2.93
C LYS A 42 -2.31 7.51 -4.31
N GLN A 43 -1.30 7.18 -5.12
CA GLN A 43 -1.46 6.57 -6.44
C GLN A 43 -2.16 5.21 -6.36
N PHE A 44 -1.84 4.39 -5.36
CA PHE A 44 -2.51 3.12 -5.10
C PHE A 44 -4.01 3.31 -4.84
N TRP A 45 -4.39 4.22 -3.93
CA TRP A 45 -5.80 4.54 -3.69
C TRP A 45 -6.51 5.04 -4.96
N PHE A 46 -5.82 5.84 -5.77
CA PHE A 46 -6.35 6.32 -7.03
C PHE A 46 -6.70 5.17 -7.98
N ILE A 47 -5.80 4.21 -8.20
CA ILE A 47 -6.08 3.10 -9.11
C ILE A 47 -7.15 2.15 -8.54
N CYS A 48 -7.18 1.90 -7.22
CA CYS A 48 -8.25 1.14 -6.57
C CYS A 48 -9.63 1.79 -6.78
N LYS A 49 -9.71 3.13 -6.81
CA LYS A 49 -10.97 3.86 -7.05
C LYS A 49 -11.35 3.88 -8.52
N LYS A 50 -10.36 4.07 -9.40
CA LYS A 50 -10.57 4.20 -10.85
C LYS A 50 -10.91 2.87 -11.51
N TYR A 51 -10.39 1.77 -10.96
CA TYR A 51 -10.55 0.40 -11.47
C TYR A 51 -11.21 -0.51 -10.42
N PRO A 52 -12.47 -0.25 -10.02
CA PRO A 52 -13.12 -0.98 -8.92
C PRO A 52 -13.45 -2.44 -9.25
N GLU A 53 -13.38 -2.84 -10.53
CA GLU A 53 -13.60 -4.22 -10.97
C GLU A 53 -12.30 -5.05 -10.99
N GLU A 54 -11.15 -4.40 -10.82
CA GLU A 54 -9.83 -5.04 -10.85
C GLU A 54 -9.37 -5.40 -9.44
N MET A 55 -8.74 -6.57 -9.31
CA MET A 55 -7.98 -6.88 -8.10
C MET A 55 -6.62 -6.21 -8.22
N ILE A 56 -6.28 -5.35 -7.26
CA ILE A 56 -5.02 -4.63 -7.21
C ILE A 56 -4.30 -4.96 -5.91
N CYS A 57 -3.09 -5.48 -5.99
CA CYS A 57 -2.26 -5.75 -4.81
C CYS A 57 -1.19 -4.67 -4.64
N PRO A 58 -0.89 -4.21 -3.41
CA PRO A 58 0.15 -3.22 -3.17
C PRO A 58 1.55 -3.83 -3.30
N THR A 59 2.53 -3.01 -3.69
CA THR A 59 3.94 -3.34 -3.44
C THR A 59 4.27 -3.21 -1.94
N HIS A 60 5.42 -3.74 -1.52
CA HIS A 60 5.76 -3.78 -0.10
C HIS A 60 5.77 -2.40 0.59
N ASP A 61 6.33 -1.38 -0.05
CA ASP A 61 6.37 -0.02 0.49
C ASP A 61 4.96 0.59 0.66
N ILE A 62 4.09 0.37 -0.33
CA ILE A 62 2.69 0.80 -0.31
C ILE A 62 1.93 0.08 0.81
N ASP A 63 2.15 -1.24 0.96
CA ASP A 63 1.56 -2.08 2.01
C ASP A 63 1.94 -1.59 3.41
N GLN A 64 3.21 -1.25 3.64
CA GLN A 64 3.66 -0.72 4.92
C GLN A 64 3.00 0.62 5.26
N MET A 65 2.89 1.53 4.28
CA MET A 65 2.18 2.80 4.47
C MET A 65 0.68 2.58 4.72
N TRP A 66 0.09 1.58 4.07
CA TRP A 66 -1.29 1.18 4.30
C TRP A 66 -1.51 0.66 5.73
N HIS A 67 -0.64 -0.22 6.24
CA HIS A 67 -0.72 -0.70 7.61
C HIS A 67 -0.60 0.45 8.61
N LEU A 68 0.34 1.38 8.39
CA LEU A 68 0.48 2.57 9.23
C LEU A 68 -0.81 3.41 9.26
N HIS A 69 -1.47 3.55 8.12
CA HIS A 69 -2.75 4.25 8.06
C HIS A 69 -3.85 3.49 8.83
N MET A 70 -3.93 2.16 8.69
CA MET A 70 -4.89 1.30 9.41
C MET A 70 -4.69 1.32 10.93
N LEU A 71 -3.46 1.53 11.43
CA LEU A 71 -3.18 1.73 12.86
C LEU A 71 -3.82 3.01 13.45
N HIS A 72 -4.37 3.87 12.60
CA HIS A 72 -5.17 5.04 12.98
C HIS A 72 -6.64 4.82 12.57
N PRO A 73 -7.36 3.87 13.20
CA PRO A 73 -8.62 3.33 12.66
C PRO A 73 -9.72 4.38 12.44
N LYS A 74 -9.78 5.43 13.28
CA LYS A 74 -10.73 6.55 13.09
C LYS A 74 -10.42 7.38 11.84
N LYS A 75 -9.13 7.60 11.56
CA LYS A 75 -8.64 8.37 10.40
C LYS A 75 -8.78 7.53 9.13
N TYR A 76 -8.35 6.27 9.18
CA TYR A 76 -8.53 5.31 8.10
C TYR A 76 -10.00 5.15 7.70
N TYR A 77 -10.90 4.97 8.67
CA TYR A 77 -12.34 4.90 8.41
C TYR A 77 -12.86 6.17 7.73
N HIS A 78 -12.51 7.35 8.27
CA HIS A 78 -12.94 8.62 7.70
C HIS A 78 -12.48 8.78 6.25
N ASP A 79 -11.22 8.47 5.95
CA ASP A 79 -10.63 8.65 4.63
C ASP A 79 -11.21 7.64 3.63
N CYS A 80 -11.39 6.39 4.04
CA CYS A 80 -12.05 5.36 3.24
C CYS A 80 -13.48 5.76 2.89
N MET A 81 -14.29 6.16 3.88
CA MET A 81 -15.66 6.59 3.63
C MET A 81 -15.72 7.86 2.77
N GLY A 82 -14.77 8.78 2.94
CA GLY A 82 -14.71 10.01 2.16
C GLY A 82 -14.33 9.79 0.69
N TYR A 83 -13.45 8.82 0.41
CA TYR A 83 -12.89 8.61 -0.91
C TYR A 83 -13.57 7.45 -1.68
N PHE A 84 -13.74 6.30 -1.03
CA PHE A 84 -14.39 5.13 -1.62
C PHE A 84 -15.90 5.11 -1.41
N GLY A 85 -16.38 5.62 -0.27
CA GLY A 85 -17.77 5.44 0.17
C GLY A 85 -17.98 4.15 0.97
N GLU A 86 -16.91 3.38 1.16
CA GLU A 86 -16.86 2.14 1.92
C GLU A 86 -15.45 1.94 2.48
N ILE A 87 -15.25 0.93 3.33
CA ILE A 87 -13.92 0.59 3.84
C ILE A 87 -13.17 -0.19 2.77
N MET A 88 -12.00 0.30 2.37
CA MET A 88 -11.06 -0.50 1.57
C MET A 88 -10.53 -1.63 2.47
N ASP A 89 -10.93 -2.87 2.20
CA ASP A 89 -10.60 -4.01 3.04
C ASP A 89 -9.19 -4.55 2.74
N HIS A 90 -8.50 -5.04 3.76
CA HIS A 90 -7.14 -5.56 3.65
C HIS A 90 -7.11 -7.05 4.03
N ASN A 91 -6.88 -7.93 3.06
CA ASN A 91 -6.72 -9.35 3.32
C ASN A 91 -5.25 -9.72 3.58
N ALA A 92 -4.80 -9.60 4.83
CA ALA A 92 -3.41 -9.89 5.22
C ALA A 92 -3.04 -11.40 5.18
N GLY A 93 -4.00 -12.28 4.86
CA GLY A 93 -3.81 -13.72 4.79
C GLY A 93 -3.55 -14.26 3.38
N PHE A 94 -4.03 -13.55 2.35
CA PHE A 94 -3.96 -14.01 0.97
C PHE A 94 -2.53 -13.99 0.44
N GLY A 95 -2.14 -15.04 -0.31
CA GLY A 95 -0.80 -15.18 -0.86
C GLY A 95 0.19 -15.85 0.09
N LYS A 96 -0.28 -16.45 1.19
CA LYS A 96 0.56 -17.20 2.15
C LYS A 96 0.56 -18.70 1.88
N MET A 97 -0.44 -19.18 1.16
CA MET A 97 -0.55 -20.59 0.79
C MET A 97 0.05 -20.80 -0.60
N GLN A 98 0.74 -21.92 -0.81
CA GLN A 98 1.40 -22.21 -2.09
C GLN A 98 0.40 -22.22 -3.26
N GLU A 99 -0.83 -22.65 -2.99
CA GLU A 99 -1.92 -22.70 -3.95
C GLU A 99 -2.41 -21.30 -4.40
N GLU A 100 -2.06 -20.25 -3.65
CA GLU A 100 -2.44 -18.86 -3.96
C GLU A 100 -1.40 -18.12 -4.81
N TYR A 101 -0.19 -18.67 -4.97
CA TYR A 101 0.93 -17.96 -5.60
C TYR A 101 0.67 -17.59 -7.06
N GLU A 102 0.14 -18.51 -7.87
CA GLU A 102 -0.15 -18.23 -9.28
C GLU A 102 -1.23 -17.15 -9.43
N VAL A 103 -2.22 -17.13 -8.54
CA VAL A 103 -3.27 -16.11 -8.53
C VAL A 103 -2.69 -14.76 -8.09
N LEU A 104 -1.85 -14.75 -7.05
CA LEU A 104 -1.20 -13.53 -6.57
C LEU A 104 -0.27 -12.94 -7.64
N GLU A 105 0.51 -13.77 -8.33
CA GLU A 105 1.38 -13.35 -9.43
C GLU A 105 0.57 -12.70 -10.55
N GLY A 106 -0.54 -13.32 -10.97
CA GLY A 106 -1.43 -12.73 -11.97
C GLY A 106 -2.06 -11.39 -11.53
N ILE A 107 -2.44 -11.26 -10.25
CA ILE A 107 -2.94 -9.99 -9.69
C ILE A 107 -1.83 -8.94 -9.69
N TYR A 108 -0.60 -9.33 -9.36
CA TYR A 108 0.56 -8.44 -9.34
C TYR A 108 0.89 -7.91 -10.74
N ASP A 109 0.95 -8.79 -11.74
CA ASP A 109 1.21 -8.42 -13.13
C ASP A 109 0.15 -7.42 -13.64
N ASN A 110 -1.13 -7.69 -13.38
CA ASN A 110 -2.22 -6.76 -13.73
C ASN A 110 -2.09 -5.41 -13.00
N SER A 111 -1.73 -5.43 -11.73
CA SER A 111 -1.51 -4.22 -10.92
C SER A 111 -0.36 -3.37 -11.50
N GLU A 112 0.73 -4.02 -11.92
CA GLU A 112 1.87 -3.36 -12.56
C GLU A 112 1.49 -2.76 -13.92
N GLU A 113 0.73 -3.48 -14.74
CA GLU A 113 0.23 -2.96 -16.03
C GLU A 113 -0.63 -1.71 -15.85
N ILE A 114 -1.60 -1.74 -14.92
CA ILE A 114 -2.45 -0.60 -14.60
C ILE A 114 -1.60 0.58 -14.09
N TRP A 115 -0.66 0.32 -13.18
CA TRP A 115 0.22 1.34 -12.64
C TRP A 115 1.06 2.03 -13.72
N ASN A 116 1.68 1.24 -14.59
CA ASN A 116 2.50 1.74 -15.71
C ASN A 116 1.65 2.57 -16.67
N MET A 117 0.42 2.14 -16.96
CA MET A 117 -0.50 2.86 -17.83
C MET A 117 -0.92 4.22 -17.24
N GLU A 118 -1.17 4.30 -15.93
CA GLU A 118 -1.63 5.53 -15.27
C GLU A 118 -0.51 6.54 -15.02
N PHE A 119 0.67 6.05 -14.62
CA PHE A 119 1.71 6.91 -14.07
C PHE A 119 2.99 6.95 -14.90
N ASN A 120 3.17 6.01 -15.85
CA ASN A 120 4.39 5.86 -16.62
C ASN A 120 5.64 5.81 -15.71
N GLN A 121 5.53 5.03 -14.63
CA GLN A 121 6.52 4.84 -13.57
C GLN A 121 6.62 3.35 -13.25
N SER A 122 7.79 2.87 -12.84
CA SER A 122 7.93 1.47 -12.40
C SER A 122 7.07 1.19 -11.16
N TYR A 123 6.43 0.02 -11.12
CA TYR A 123 5.58 -0.34 -10.00
C TYR A 123 6.42 -0.71 -8.77
N ASP A 124 7.43 -1.57 -8.91
CA ASP A 124 8.36 -1.92 -7.83
C ASP A 124 9.59 -1.00 -7.80
N ILE A 125 9.88 -0.42 -6.64
CA ILE A 125 11.08 0.41 -6.41
C ILE A 125 12.18 -0.33 -5.64
N GLY A 126 12.04 -1.65 -5.46
CA GLY A 126 13.04 -2.52 -4.85
C GLY A 126 13.16 -2.39 -3.33
N ILE A 127 12.17 -1.80 -2.66
CA ILE A 127 12.10 -1.76 -1.20
C ILE A 127 11.59 -3.12 -0.71
N LYS A 128 12.52 -3.92 -0.17
CA LYS A 128 12.25 -5.25 0.39
C LYS A 128 12.43 -5.21 1.90
N LYS A 129 11.88 -6.22 2.57
CA LYS A 129 12.04 -6.46 4.01
C LYS A 129 13.50 -6.40 4.48
N ASP A 130 14.43 -6.79 3.61
CA ASP A 130 15.85 -6.89 3.90
C ASP A 130 16.68 -5.64 3.51
N THR A 131 16.04 -4.61 2.93
CA THR A 131 16.75 -3.42 2.41
C THR A 131 17.44 -2.61 3.51
N PHE A 132 17.04 -2.78 4.79
CA PHE A 132 17.58 -2.05 5.94
C PHE A 132 18.01 -2.98 7.09
N GLN A 133 18.65 -4.12 6.77
CA GLN A 133 19.11 -5.14 7.74
C GLN A 133 20.21 -4.66 8.72
N ASN A 134 19.87 -3.84 9.72
CA ASN A 134 20.73 -3.66 10.90
C ASN A 134 20.03 -3.72 12.25
N ILE A 135 18.76 -4.11 12.30
CA ILE A 135 18.10 -4.37 13.58
C ILE A 135 17.36 -5.71 13.48
N GLY A 136 17.78 -6.68 14.29
CA GLY A 136 17.05 -7.92 14.47
C GLY A 136 15.66 -7.60 15.01
N MET A 137 14.67 -7.55 14.11
CA MET A 137 13.27 -7.44 14.46
C MET A 137 12.53 -8.66 13.92
N GLU A 138 12.11 -9.50 14.87
CA GLU A 138 11.08 -10.50 14.64
C GLU A 138 9.80 -9.76 14.27
N THR A 139 9.35 -9.90 13.04
CA THR A 139 8.05 -9.38 12.62
C THR A 139 6.93 -9.98 13.45
N CYS A 140 5.79 -9.29 13.52
CA CYS A 140 4.49 -9.79 14.02
C CYS A 140 4.01 -11.10 13.37
N TYR A 141 4.74 -11.60 12.35
CA TYR A 141 4.53 -12.85 11.62
C TYR A 141 5.35 -14.04 12.15
N LYS A 142 5.78 -14.03 13.42
CA LYS A 142 6.25 -15.26 14.09
C LYS A 142 5.10 -15.94 14.82
N GLU A 143 4.18 -16.55 14.07
CA GLU A 143 3.36 -17.66 14.58
C GLU A 143 3.88 -18.94 13.91
N PRO A 144 4.17 -20.00 14.67
CA PRO A 144 4.86 -21.20 14.19
C PRO A 144 3.97 -22.06 13.29
N LEU A 145 4.61 -22.81 12.39
CA LEU A 145 4.05 -23.98 11.71
C LEU A 145 3.44 -24.97 12.70
#